data_AF-A0A3B0PI77-F1
#
_entry.id   AF-A0A3B0PI77-F1
#
_cell.length_a   1.000
_cell.length_b   1.000
_cell.length_c   1.000
_cell.angle_alpha   90.00
_cell.angle_beta   90.00
_cell.angle_gamma   90.00
#
_symmetry.space_group_name_H-M   'P 1'
#
loop_
_entity.id
_entity.type
_entity.pdbx_description
1 polymer ?
#
loop_
_entity_poly.entity_id
_entity_poly.type
_entity_poly.pdbx_seq_one_letter_code
_entity_poly.pdbx_strand_id
1 'polypeptide(L)' 'MKKAISLGVTKVNVNTECQLAFASATRKYILEEKDLDQHKKGYDPRKLLKPGFEAIKATCIEKIKLFGSENKA' A
#
# COMPACT_ATOMS: atom_id res chain seq x y z
N MET A 1 -3.87 2.95 19.69
CA MET A 1 -4.44 1.81 18.96
C MET A 1 -4.74 0.59 19.83
N LYS A 2 -3.73 -0.06 20.45
CA LYS A 2 -3.96 -1.25 21.31
C LYS A 2 -5.00 -1.06 22.43
N LYS A 3 -5.00 0.11 23.08
CA LYS A 3 -6.03 0.50 24.07
C LYS A 3 -7.44 0.57 23.49
N ALA A 4 -7.61 1.03 22.25
CA ALA A 4 -8.92 1.10 21.61
C ALA A 4 -9.45 -0.30 21.27
N ILE A 5 -8.55 -1.21 20.84
CA ILE A 5 -8.88 -2.61 20.59
C ILE A 5 -9.29 -3.31 21.89
N SER A 6 -8.57 -3.10 23.00
CA SER A 6 -8.96 -3.66 24.31
C SER A 6 -10.29 -3.12 24.84
N LEU A 7 -10.76 -2.00 24.29
CA LEU A 7 -12.07 -1.40 24.61
C LEU A 7 -13.18 -1.81 23.62
N GLY A 8 -12.92 -2.79 22.74
CA GLY A 8 -13.94 -3.39 21.88
C GLY A 8 -13.99 -2.87 20.44
N VAL A 9 -13.00 -2.08 19.98
CA VAL A 9 -12.93 -1.71 18.56
C VAL A 9 -12.60 -2.93 17.70
N THR A 10 -13.52 -3.31 16.82
CA THR A 10 -13.41 -4.47 15.91
C THR A 10 -13.22 -4.11 14.44
N LYS A 11 -13.42 -2.84 14.06
CA LYS A 11 -13.25 -2.33 12.70
C LYS A 11 -12.42 -1.04 12.72
N VAL A 12 -11.39 -0.99 11.88
CA VAL A 12 -10.48 0.16 11.78
C VAL A 12 -10.40 0.57 10.33
N ASN A 13 -10.72 1.83 10.03
CA ASN A 13 -10.60 2.38 8.69
C ASN A 13 -9.18 2.92 8.48
N VAL A 14 -8.51 2.47 7.42
CA VAL A 14 -7.18 2.96 7.02
C VAL A 14 -7.29 3.37 5.55
N ASN A 15 -7.14 4.68 5.28
CA ASN A 15 -7.24 5.21 3.91
C ASN A 15 -6.06 6.13 3.60
N THR A 16 -5.82 7.16 4.41
CA THR A 16 -4.76 8.15 4.18
C THR A 16 -3.39 7.50 4.05
N GLU A 17 -3.06 6.51 4.89
CA GLU A 17 -1.78 5.81 4.80
C GLU A 17 -1.64 5.00 3.50
N CYS A 18 -2.73 4.37 3.04
CA CYS A 18 -2.75 3.66 1.76
C CYS A 18 -2.56 4.64 0.58
N GLN A 19 -3.21 5.80 0.63
CA GLN A 19 -3.08 6.85 -0.38
C GLN A 19 -1.64 7.37 -0.45
N LEU A 20 -1.03 7.67 0.69
CA LEU A 20 0.36 8.14 0.78
C LEU A 20 1.36 7.08 0.30
N ALA A 21 1.17 5.82 0.70
CA ALA A 21 2.02 4.71 0.26
C ALA A 21 1.96 4.51 -1.26
N PHE A 22 0.75 4.51 -1.83
CA PHE A 22 0.55 4.41 -3.27
C PHE A 22 1.18 5.58 -4.02
N ALA A 23 0.91 6.80 -3.59
CA ALA A 23 1.40 8.01 -4.25
C ALA A 23 2.92 8.06 -4.22
N SER A 24 3.55 7.75 -3.09
CA SER A 24 5.01 7.73 -2.94
C SER A 24 5.66 6.72 -3.88
N ALA A 25 5.18 5.47 -3.87
CA ALA A 25 5.75 4.40 -4.70
C ALA A 25 5.54 4.64 -6.20
N THR A 26 4.36 5.12 -6.58
CA THR A 26 4.06 5.46 -7.98
C THR A 26 4.88 6.67 -8.44
N ARG A 27 5.01 7.71 -7.60
CA ARG A 27 5.82 8.89 -7.92
C ARG A 27 7.30 8.53 -8.10
N LYS A 28 7.83 7.63 -7.25
CA LYS A 28 9.20 7.12 -7.40
C LYS A 28 9.42 6.44 -8.75
N TYR A 29 8.47 5.60 -9.18
CA TYR A 29 8.55 4.93 -10.50
C TYR A 29 8.66 5.94 -11.65
N ILE A 30 7.88 7.02 -11.60
CA ILE A 30 7.87 8.09 -12.61
C ILE A 30 9.17 8.93 -12.54
N LEU A 31 9.63 9.30 -11.34
CA LEU A 31 10.86 10.08 -11.18
C LEU A 31 12.12 9.31 -11.59
N GLU A 32 12.05 7.97 -11.60
CA GLU A 32 13.10 7.09 -12.13
C GLU A 32 12.94 6.86 -13.65
N GLU A 33 12.05 7.61 -14.32
CA GLU A 33 11.76 7.57 -15.76
C GLU A 33 11.37 6.17 -16.27
N LYS A 34 10.94 5.27 -15.37
CA LYS A 34 10.59 3.89 -15.71
C LYS A 34 9.35 3.81 -16.58
N ASP A 35 8.47 4.80 -16.51
CA ASP A 35 7.30 4.94 -17.36
C ASP A 35 7.67 5.24 -18.82
N LEU A 36 8.81 5.90 -19.05
CA LEU A 36 9.29 6.27 -20.39
C LEU A 36 9.99 5.11 -21.13
N ASP A 37 10.36 4.03 -20.44
CA ASP A 37 11.01 2.85 -21.04
C ASP A 37 10.08 2.15 -22.05
N GLN A 38 10.23 2.46 -23.34
CA GLN A 38 9.42 1.91 -24.42
C GLN A 38 9.68 0.41 -24.65
N HIS A 39 10.91 -0.05 -24.44
CA HIS A 39 11.27 -1.47 -24.61
C HIS A 39 10.59 -2.34 -23.57
N LYS A 40 10.55 -1.88 -22.32
CA LYS A 40 9.83 -2.56 -21.24
C LYS A 40 8.37 -2.14 -21.16
N LYS A 41 7.86 -1.30 -22.07
CA LYS A 41 6.47 -0.79 -22.01
C LYS A 41 6.16 -0.24 -20.62
N GLY A 42 7.03 0.60 -20.10
CA GLY A 42 6.96 1.16 -18.75
C GLY A 42 5.65 1.85 -18.41
N TYR A 43 5.01 2.42 -19.43
CA TYR A 43 3.70 3.07 -19.41
C TYR A 43 2.51 2.09 -19.28
N ASP A 44 2.72 0.78 -19.47
CA ASP A 44 1.65 -0.21 -19.32
C ASP A 44 1.02 -0.06 -17.93
N PRO A 45 -0.30 0.12 -17.80
CA PRO A 45 -0.94 0.37 -16.51
C PRO A 45 -0.61 -0.68 -15.45
N ARG A 46 -0.40 -1.95 -15.85
CA ARG A 46 -0.03 -3.01 -14.91
C ARG A 46 1.39 -2.83 -14.37
N LYS A 47 2.29 -2.21 -15.13
CA LYS A 47 3.66 -1.91 -14.69
C LYS A 47 3.71 -0.61 -13.90
N LEU A 48 3.00 0.42 -14.37
CA LEU A 48 2.92 1.72 -13.72
C LEU A 48 2.25 1.65 -12.33
N LEU A 49 1.15 0.88 -12.21
CA LEU A 49 0.35 0.81 -10.98
C LEU A 49 0.85 -0.24 -9.99
N LYS A 50 1.64 -1.24 -10.45
CA LYS A 50 2.14 -2.33 -9.60
C LYS A 50 2.94 -1.85 -8.39
N PRO A 51 3.88 -0.89 -8.50
CA PRO A 51 4.60 -0.38 -7.33
C PRO A 51 3.67 0.20 -6.26
N GLY A 52 2.67 1.00 -6.67
CA GLY A 52 1.68 1.55 -5.76
C GLY A 52 0.81 0.47 -5.11
N PHE A 53 0.40 -0.54 -5.87
CA PHE A 53 -0.35 -1.69 -5.35
C PHE A 53 0.45 -2.48 -4.30
N GLU A 54 1.71 -2.82 -4.59
CA GLU A 54 2.57 -3.53 -3.63
C GLU A 54 2.82 -2.70 -2.36
N ALA A 55 2.93 -1.37 -2.49
CA ALA A 55 3.05 -0.48 -1.34
C ALA A 55 1.79 -0.49 -0.46
N ILE A 56 0.59 -0.41 -1.05
CA ILE A 56 -0.67 -0.56 -0.31
C ILE A 56 -0.71 -1.92 0.39
N LYS A 57 -0.37 -3.00 -0.32
CA LYS A 57 -0.36 -4.36 0.23
C LYS A 57 0.57 -4.45 1.45
N ALA A 58 1.76 -3.88 1.37
CA ALA A 58 2.70 -3.83 2.49
C ALA A 58 2.10 -3.05 3.68
N THR A 59 1.49 -1.89 3.43
CA THR A 59 0.78 -1.12 4.46
C THR A 59 -0.35 -1.93 5.11
N CYS A 60 -1.15 -2.65 4.33
CA CYS A 60 -2.22 -3.50 4.87
C CYS A 60 -1.65 -4.61 5.78
N ILE A 61 -0.56 -5.27 5.38
CA ILE A 61 0.09 -6.31 6.19
C ILE A 61 0.61 -5.72 7.51
N GLU A 62 1.24 -4.53 7.46
CA GLU A 62 1.69 -3.83 8.66
C GLU A 62 0.52 -3.52 9.62
N LYS A 63 -0.61 -3.03 9.08
CA LYS A 63 -1.80 -2.71 9.88
C LYS A 63 -2.44 -3.97 10.47
N ILE A 64 -2.50 -5.07 9.73
CA ILE A 64 -2.98 -6.38 10.23
C ILE A 64 -2.17 -6.83 11.44
N LYS A 65 -0.82 -6.74 11.35
CA LYS A 65 0.08 -7.06 12.47
C LYS A 65 -0.14 -6.11 13.65
N LEU A 66 -0.25 -4.81 13.38
CA LEU A 66 -0.49 -3.78 14.41
C LEU A 66 -1.81 -3.99 15.15
N PHE A 67 -2.85 -4.45 14.46
CA PHE A 67 -4.17 -4.70 15.03
C PHE A 67 -4.29 -6.10 15.67
N GLY A 68 -3.31 -6.98 15.46
CA GLY A 68 -3.30 -8.31 16.05
C GLY A 68 -4.28 -9.29 15.42
N SER A 69 -4.63 -9.08 14.15
CA SER A 69 -5.54 -9.92 13.36
C SER A 69 -4.83 -10.87 12.39
N GLU A 70 -3.50 -10.95 12.44
CA GLU A 70 -2.72 -11.84 11.58
C GLU A 70 -3.07 -13.32 11.82
N ASN A 71 -3.27 -14.07 10.73
CA ASN A 71 -3.63 -15.50 10.72
C ASN A 71 -4.90 -15.87 11.51
N LYS A 72 -5.89 -14.97 11.57
CA LYS A 72 -7.20 -15.20 12.22
C LYS A 72 -8.35 -15.15 11.20
N ALA A 73 -8.08 -15.59 9.97
CA ALA A 73 -9.05 -15.67 8.88
C ALA A 73 -9.94 -16.90 9.01
#